data_AF-A0A1X0YHL1-F1
#
_entry.id   AF-A0A1X0YHL1-F1
#
_cell.length_a   1.000
_cell.length_b   1.000
_cell.length_c   1.000
_cell.angle_alpha   90.00
_cell.angle_beta   90.00
_cell.angle_gamma   90.00
#
_symmetry.space_group_name_H-M   'P 1'
#
loop_
_entity.id
_entity.type
_entity.pdbx_description
1 polymer ?
#
loop_
_entity_poly.entity_id
_entity_poly.type
_entity_poly.pdbx_seq_one_letter_code
_entity_poly.pdbx_strand_id
1 'polypeptide(L)'
;MKEPIDWIRAVFLGGISGGLLWAIMLAVLFPATRGHTAMADLYTILTAISVGILVIGILLYRRATTSVWRSTAIGIILAPLTGWSILLVITLAVVLPKQGMF
;
A
#
# COMPACT_ATOMS: atom_id res chain seq x y z
N MET A 1 -25.04 -5.00 -16.81
CA MET A 1 -24.68 -4.93 -15.37
C MET A 1 -23.27 -5.51 -15.23
N LYS A 2 -22.36 -4.86 -14.49
CA LYS A 2 -21.00 -5.40 -14.30
C LYS A 2 -21.05 -6.61 -13.36
N GLU A 3 -20.30 -7.66 -13.66
CA GLU A 3 -20.25 -8.86 -12.81
C GLU A 3 -19.79 -8.52 -11.38
N PRO A 4 -20.34 -9.19 -10.35
CA PRO A 4 -19.99 -8.95 -8.96
C PRO A 4 -18.50 -9.23 -8.71
N ILE A 5 -17.92 -8.51 -7.75
CA ILE A 5 -16.51 -8.67 -7.37
C ILE A 5 -16.37 -9.94 -6.53
N ASP A 6 -15.44 -10.81 -6.90
CA ASP A 6 -14.94 -11.86 -6.02
C ASP A 6 -13.99 -11.23 -4.98
N TRP A 7 -14.50 -11.06 -3.76
CA TRP A 7 -13.79 -10.47 -2.63
C TRP A 7 -12.71 -11.37 -2.06
N ILE A 8 -12.89 -12.69 -2.10
CA ILE A 8 -11.88 -13.64 -1.62
C ILE A 8 -10.62 -13.45 -2.44
N ARG A 9 -10.75 -13.49 -3.77
CA ARG A 9 -9.63 -13.28 -4.68
C ARG A 9 -8.99 -11.90 -4.53
N ALA A 10 -9.80 -10.86 -4.37
CA ALA A 10 -9.30 -9.49 -4.19
C ALA A 10 -8.47 -9.34 -2.91
N VAL A 11 -8.95 -9.88 -1.79
CA VAL A 11 -8.26 -9.82 -0.49
C VAL A 11 -7.00 -10.68 -0.50
N PHE A 12 -7.05 -11.90 -1.05
CA PHE A 12 -5.86 -12.75 -1.16
C PHE A 12 -4.77 -12.11 -2.04
N LEU A 13 -5.13 -11.59 -3.21
CA LEU A 13 -4.20 -10.87 -4.07
C LEU A 13 -3.65 -9.64 -3.37
N GLY A 14 -4.51 -8.84 -2.74
CA GLY A 14 -4.11 -7.62 -2.05
C GLY A 14 -3.18 -7.89 -0.86
N GLY A 15 -3.45 -8.93 -0.08
CA GLY A 15 -2.61 -9.33 1.06
C GLY A 15 -1.24 -9.85 0.64
N ILE A 16 -1.19 -10.75 -0.36
CA ILE A 16 0.09 -11.30 -0.85
C ILE A 16 0.92 -10.21 -1.53
N SER A 17 0.30 -9.47 -2.46
CA SER A 17 1.02 -8.40 -3.18
C SER A 17 1.38 -7.23 -2.28
N GLY A 18 0.53 -6.87 -1.32
CA GLY A 18 0.81 -5.87 -0.30
C GLY A 18 1.97 -6.28 0.58
N GLY A 19 1.95 -7.49 1.13
CA GLY A 19 3.05 -8.02 1.95
C GLY A 19 4.38 -8.02 1.19
N LEU A 20 4.38 -8.47 -0.06
CA LEU A 20 5.57 -8.46 -0.91
C LEU A 20 6.06 -7.05 -1.22
N LEU A 21 5.16 -6.14 -1.62
CA LEU A 21 5.46 -4.74 -1.90
C LEU A 21 6.14 -4.09 -0.70
N TRP A 22 5.55 -4.24 0.49
CA TRP A 22 6.05 -3.63 1.71
C TRP A 22 7.36 -4.25 2.19
N ALA A 23 7.54 -5.57 2.03
CA ALA A 23 8.81 -6.22 2.32
C ALA A 23 9.95 -5.66 1.44
N ILE A 24 9.69 -5.48 0.13
CA ILE A 24 10.67 -4.89 -0.79
C ILE A 24 10.94 -3.43 -0.45
N MET A 25 9.90 -2.62 -0.25
CA MET A 25 10.04 -1.21 0.10
C MET A 25 10.89 -1.03 1.36
N LEU A 26 10.57 -1.77 2.43
CA LEU A 26 11.34 -1.70 3.67
C LEU A 26 12.77 -2.22 3.46
N ALA A 27 12.97 -3.37 2.80
CA ALA A 27 14.31 -3.91 2.58
C ALA A 27 15.22 -2.99 1.77
N VAL A 28 14.68 -2.23 0.82
CA VAL A 28 15.44 -1.29 -0.02
C VAL A 28 15.65 0.06 0.68
N LEU A 29 14.62 0.58 1.34
CA LEU A 29 14.66 1.93 1.90
C LEU A 29 15.32 2.00 3.28
N PHE A 30 15.27 0.93 4.09
CA PHE A 30 15.92 0.92 5.41
C PHE A 30 17.46 1.03 5.33
N PRO A 31 18.15 0.31 4.43
CA PRO A 31 19.59 0.46 4.25
C PRO A 31 19.97 1.81 3.62
N ALA A 32 19.17 2.28 2.65
CA ALA A 32 19.39 3.55 1.97
C ALA A 32 19.34 4.75 2.92
N THR A 33 18.53 4.67 3.99
CA THR A 33 18.38 5.73 4.99
C THR A 33 19.39 5.73 6.13
N ARG A 34 20.29 4.73 6.19
CA ARG A 34 21.46 4.82 7.06
C ARG A 34 22.48 5.87 6.61
N GLY A 35 22.43 6.30 5.34
CA GLY A 35 23.25 7.37 4.81
C GLY A 35 22.45 8.65 4.62
N HIS A 36 22.52 9.58 5.58
CA HIS A 36 22.16 11.02 5.49
C HIS A 36 20.81 11.45 4.86
N THR A 37 19.96 10.52 4.41
CA THR A 37 18.65 10.81 3.83
C THR A 37 17.65 11.01 4.96
N ALA A 38 17.02 12.18 4.99
CA ALA A 38 16.02 12.51 5.99
C ALA A 38 14.83 11.55 5.86
N MET A 39 14.28 11.08 6.98
CA MET A 39 13.06 10.27 7.03
C MET A 39 11.92 10.84 6.14
N ALA A 40 11.88 12.17 5.97
CA ALA A 40 10.94 12.86 5.10
C ALA A 40 11.04 12.43 3.61
N ASP A 41 12.24 12.22 3.07
CA ASP A 41 12.42 11.76 1.69
C ASP A 41 11.92 10.32 1.51
N LEU A 42 12.12 9.51 2.55
CA LEU A 42 11.67 8.12 2.60
C LEU A 42 10.13 8.07 2.51
N TYR A 43 9.43 8.84 3.34
CA TYR A 43 7.96 8.95 3.27
C TYR A 43 7.50 9.51 1.92
N THR A 44 8.19 10.50 1.36
CA THR A 44 7.83 11.09 0.07
C THR A 44 7.89 10.07 -1.06
N ILE A 45 8.96 9.26 -1.12
CA ILE A 45 9.11 8.18 -2.11
C ILE A 45 8.06 7.09 -1.91
N LEU A 46 7.84 6.65 -0.65
CA LEU A 46 6.81 5.65 -0.33
C LEU A 46 5.42 6.12 -0.76
N THR A 47 5.07 7.39 -0.49
CA THR A 47 3.81 8.00 -0.89
C THR A 47 3.70 8.09 -2.41
N ALA A 48 4.75 8.53 -3.12
CA ALA A 48 4.73 8.62 -4.58
C ALA A 48 4.47 7.25 -5.25
N ILE A 49 5.18 6.20 -4.79
CA ILE A 49 4.98 4.82 -5.29
C ILE A 49 3.56 4.34 -4.99
N SER A 50 3.10 4.55 -3.75
CA SER A 50 1.76 4.13 -3.33
C SER A 50 0.66 4.81 -4.15
N VAL A 51 0.78 6.12 -4.39
CA VAL A 51 -0.15 6.88 -5.24
C VAL A 51 -0.13 6.35 -6.68
N GLY A 52 1.05 6.08 -7.24
CA GLY A 52 1.15 5.48 -8.58
C GLY A 52 0.40 4.15 -8.69
N ILE A 53 0.58 3.26 -7.70
CA ILE A 53 -0.12 1.97 -7.64
C ILE A 53 -1.64 2.16 -7.51
N LEU A 54 -2.08 3.10 -6.66
CA LEU A 54 -3.50 3.42 -6.50
C LEU A 54 -4.11 3.95 -7.81
N VAL A 55 -3.44 4.85 -8.51
CA VAL A 55 -3.91 5.37 -9.81
C VAL A 55 -4.04 4.24 -10.82
N ILE A 56 -3.04 3.37 -10.93
CA ILE A 56 -3.10 2.20 -11.83
C ILE A 56 -4.26 1.29 -11.46
N GLY A 57 -4.42 0.95 -10.18
CA GLY A 57 -5.51 0.13 -9.69
C GLY A 57 -6.90 0.73 -10.00
N ILE A 58 -7.07 2.03 -9.79
CA ILE A 58 -8.31 2.75 -10.10
C ILE A 58 -8.60 2.74 -11.61
N LEU A 59 -7.58 3.02 -12.44
CA LEU A 59 -7.74 3.00 -13.90
C LEU A 59 -8.14 1.60 -14.40
N LEU A 60 -7.49 0.56 -13.90
CA LEU A 60 -7.83 -0.83 -14.22
C LEU A 60 -9.25 -1.17 -13.76
N TYR A 61 -9.65 -0.75 -12.57
CA TYR A 61 -11.00 -0.99 -12.05
C TYR A 61 -12.07 -0.29 -12.90
N ARG A 62 -11.82 0.94 -13.35
CA ARG A 62 -12.75 1.69 -14.20
C ARG A 62 -12.94 1.01 -15.55
N ARG A 63 -11.85 0.51 -16.15
CA ARG A 63 -11.85 -0.16 -17.46
C ARG A 63 -12.36 -1.61 -17.40
N ALA A 64 -12.28 -2.27 -16.25
CA ALA A 64 -12.68 -3.66 -16.09
C ALA A 64 -14.21 -3.86 -16.24
N THR A 65 -14.57 -4.82 -17.07
CA THR A 65 -15.95 -5.27 -17.33
C THR A 65 -16.25 -6.61 -16.66
N THR A 66 -15.26 -7.49 -16.54
CA THR A 66 -15.39 -8.82 -15.92
C THR A 66 -15.04 -8.83 -14.44
N SER A 67 -15.62 -9.77 -13.69
CA SER A 67 -15.37 -9.97 -12.26
C SER A 67 -13.88 -10.16 -11.96
N VAL A 68 -13.21 -10.98 -12.76
CA VAL A 68 -11.79 -11.31 -12.62
C VAL A 68 -10.92 -10.05 -12.62
N TRP A 69 -11.08 -9.16 -13.60
CA TRP A 69 -10.28 -7.94 -13.69
C TRP A 69 -10.63 -6.93 -12.61
N ARG A 70 -11.91 -6.85 -12.20
CA ARG A 70 -12.33 -5.97 -11.11
C ARG A 70 -11.75 -6.40 -9.76
N SER A 71 -11.77 -7.70 -9.45
CA SER A 71 -11.17 -8.25 -8.23
C SER A 71 -9.66 -8.05 -8.19
N THR A 72 -8.97 -8.24 -9.32
CA THR A 72 -7.53 -7.99 -9.40
C THR A 72 -7.21 -6.51 -9.21
N ALA A 73 -7.98 -5.61 -9.82
CA ALA A 73 -7.80 -4.16 -9.63
C ALA A 73 -8.00 -3.74 -8.17
N ILE A 74 -8.98 -4.32 -7.47
CA ILE A 74 -9.17 -4.09 -6.03
C ILE A 74 -8.00 -4.65 -5.22
N GLY A 75 -7.47 -5.82 -5.56
CA GLY A 75 -6.26 -6.36 -4.94
C GLY A 75 -5.06 -5.42 -5.07
N ILE A 76 -4.86 -4.82 -6.26
CA ILE A 76 -3.80 -3.83 -6.50
C ILE A 76 -4.00 -2.58 -5.61
N ILE A 77 -5.24 -2.12 -5.44
CA ILE A 77 -5.56 -0.97 -4.57
C ILE A 77 -5.29 -1.31 -3.11
N LEU A 78 -5.63 -2.53 -2.68
CA LEU A 78 -5.41 -2.98 -1.31
C LEU A 78 -3.92 -3.11 -0.96
N ALA A 79 -3.07 -3.48 -1.91
CA ALA A 79 -1.64 -3.69 -1.69
C ALA A 79 -0.94 -2.51 -0.97
N PRO A 80 -0.96 -1.25 -1.46
CA PRO A 80 -0.37 -0.14 -0.73
C PRO A 80 -1.12 0.17 0.58
N LEU A 81 -2.45 0.07 0.60
CA LEU A 81 -3.27 0.39 1.79
C LEU A 81 -2.95 -0.52 2.98
N THR A 82 -2.59 -1.78 2.75
CA THR A 82 -2.29 -2.74 3.84
C THR A 82 -1.10 -2.32 4.70
N GLY A 83 -0.03 -1.78 4.13
CA GLY A 83 1.08 -1.31 4.96
C GLY A 83 0.93 0.13 5.42
N TRP A 84 0.18 0.98 4.70
CA TRP A 84 -0.20 2.30 5.21
C TRP A 84 -1.04 2.20 6.48
N SER A 85 -1.96 1.23 6.57
CA SER A 85 -2.74 1.01 7.78
C SER A 85 -1.85 0.58 8.96
N ILE A 86 -0.87 -0.29 8.72
CA ILE A 86 0.12 -0.70 9.74
C ILE A 86 0.97 0.49 10.18
N LEU A 87 1.51 1.27 9.25
CA LEU A 87 2.31 2.47 9.56
C LEU A 87 1.50 3.48 10.36
N LEU A 88 0.24 3.70 10.00
CA LEU A 88 -0.66 4.60 10.72
C LEU A 88 -0.86 4.11 12.16
N VAL A 89 -1.13 2.82 12.36
CA VAL A 89 -1.28 2.23 13.70
C VAL A 89 0.00 2.38 14.52
N ILE A 90 1.17 2.06 13.95
CA ILE A 90 2.46 2.21 14.64
C ILE A 90 2.72 3.68 15.00
N THR A 91 2.42 4.59 14.08
CA THR A 91 2.64 6.02 14.31
C THR A 91 1.79 6.53 15.46
N LEU A 92 0.49 6.22 15.44
CA LEU A 92 -0.45 6.64 16.48
C LEU A 92 -0.17 5.97 17.84
N ALA A 93 0.11 4.67 17.85
CA ALA A 93 0.23 3.90 19.09
C ALA A 93 1.63 3.95 19.72
N VAL A 94 2.69 4.20 18.93
CA VAL A 94 4.08 4.09 19.38
C VAL A 94 4.86 5.38 19.18
N VAL A 95 4.80 5.99 18.00
CA VAL A 95 5.65 7.14 17.66
C VAL A 95 5.18 8.41 18.38
N LEU A 96 3.90 8.78 18.24
CA LEU A 96 3.37 10.01 18.85
C LEU A 96 3.48 10.00 20.39
N PRO A 97 3.15 8.89 21.11
CA PRO A 97 3.31 8.85 22.57
C PRO A 97 4.77 8.97 23.01
N LYS A 98 5.72 8.35 22.30
CA LYS A 98 7.15 8.47 22.62
C LYS A 98 7.70 9.89 22.44
N GLN A 99 7.08 10.69 21.58
CA GLN A 99 7.47 12.08 21.33
C GLN A 99 6.82 13.06 22.33
N GLY A 100 6.07 12.58 23.31
CA GLY A 100 5.37 13.42 24.29
C GLY A 100 4.23 14.24 23.68
N MET A 101 3.72 13.83 22.52
CA MET A 101 2.59 14.51 21.87
C MET A 101 1.21 14.09 22.41
N PHE A 102 1.16 13.27 23.46
CA PHE A 102 -0.04 12.93 24.23
C PHE A 102 0.34 12.62 25.68
#